data_AF-A0A527GAP8-F1
#
_entry.id   AF-A0A527GAP8-F1
#
_cell.length_a   1.000
_cell.length_b   1.000
_cell.length_c   1.000
_cell.angle_alpha   90.00
_cell.angle_beta   90.00
_cell.angle_gamma   90.00
#
_symmetry.space_group_name_H-M   'P 1'
#
loop_
_entity.id
_entity.type
_entity.pdbx_description
1 polymer ?
#
loop_
_entity_poly.entity_id
_entity_poly.type
_entity_poly.pdbx_seq_one_letter_code
_entity_poly.pdbx_strand_id
1 'polypeptide(L)' 'MTLYRANPKHGVAWITGGSSGIGRALARDLASQGYA' A
#
# COMPACT_ATOMS: atom_id res chain seq x y z
N MET A 1 17.79 16.67 4.56
CA MET A 1 16.75 15.68 4.95
C MET A 1 16.37 14.85 3.74
N THR A 2 16.29 13.53 3.88
CA THR A 2 15.72 12.63 2.86
C THR A 2 14.20 12.61 2.97
N LEU A 3 13.50 12.57 1.82
CA LEU A 3 12.04 12.43 1.80
C LEU A 3 11.64 11.08 2.41
N TYR A 4 10.77 11.11 3.41
CA TYR A 4 10.20 9.90 4.01
C TYR A 4 9.40 9.10 2.97
N ARG A 5 9.64 7.79 2.93
CA ARG A 5 8.82 6.81 2.20
C ARG A 5 8.46 5.69 3.16
N ALA A 6 7.18 5.40 3.30
CA ALA A 6 6.73 4.31 4.15
C ALA A 6 7.20 2.95 3.61
N ASN A 7 7.34 1.99 4.52
CA ASN A 7 7.51 0.56 4.22
C ASN A 7 6.60 -0.22 5.19
N PRO A 8 6.35 -1.52 4.95
CA PRO A 8 5.43 -2.31 5.77
C PRO A 8 5.75 -2.35 7.27
N LYS A 9 7.01 -2.14 7.66
CA LYS A 9 7.41 -2.13 9.08
C LYS A 9 6.93 -0.88 9.81
N HIS A 10 6.45 0.12 9.09
CA HIS A 10 5.93 1.36 9.67
C HIS A 10 4.43 1.29 10.01
N GLY A 11 3.69 0.27 9.53
CA GLY A 11 2.28 0.10 9.84
C GLY A 11 1.43 -0.40 8.65
N VAL A 12 0.15 -0.07 8.70
CA VAL A 12 -0.88 -0.54 7.74
C VAL A 12 -1.10 0.42 6.57
N ALA A 13 -1.50 -0.11 5.42
CA ALA A 13 -1.88 0.68 4.26
C ALA A 13 -3.40 0.74 4.09
N TRP A 14 -4.00 1.93 4.20
CA TRP A 14 -5.44 2.15 3.99
C TRP A 14 -5.73 2.62 2.56
N ILE A 15 -6.52 1.86 1.80
CA ILE A 15 -6.81 2.13 0.39
C ILE A 15 -8.31 2.31 0.21
N THR A 16 -8.71 3.45 -0.37
CA THR A 16 -10.10 3.69 -0.81
C THR A 16 -10.28 3.21 -2.25
N GLY A 17 -11.49 2.75 -2.61
CA GLY A 17 -11.76 2.26 -3.97
C GLY A 17 -11.00 0.98 -4.35
N GLY A 18 -10.63 0.14 -3.38
CA GLY A 18 -9.82 -1.08 -3.61
C GLY A 18 -10.52 -2.23 -4.33
N SER A 19 -11.79 -2.08 -4.72
CA SER A 19 -12.59 -3.17 -5.31
C SER A 19 -12.32 -3.39 -6.80
N SER A 20 -11.86 -2.36 -7.54
CA SER A 20 -11.60 -2.44 -8.98
C SER A 20 -10.50 -1.47 -9.44
N GLY A 21 -10.14 -1.55 -10.73
CA GLY A 21 -9.20 -0.63 -11.38
C GLY A 21 -7.86 -0.50 -10.64
N ILE A 22 -7.38 0.75 -10.56
CA ILE A 22 -6.08 1.09 -9.95
C ILE A 22 -6.05 0.73 -8.47
N GLY A 23 -7.13 0.98 -7.72
CA GLY A 23 -7.19 0.68 -6.29
C GLY A 23 -7.01 -0.81 -6.01
N ARG A 24 -7.63 -1.68 -6.80
CA ARG A 24 -7.46 -3.15 -6.68
C ARG A 24 -6.05 -3.60 -7.01
N ALA A 25 -5.45 -3.04 -8.07
CA ALA A 25 -4.10 -3.40 -8.47
C ALA A 25 -3.09 -2.98 -7.40
N LEU A 26 -3.20 -1.75 -6.90
CA LEU A 26 -2.34 -1.22 -5.84
C LEU A 26 -2.47 -2.01 -4.54
N ALA A 27 -3.69 -2.36 -4.13
CA ALA A 27 -3.90 -3.17 -2.92
C ALA A 27 -3.19 -4.52 -2.99
N ARG A 28 -3.22 -5.18 -4.16
CA ARG A 28 -2.53 -6.46 -4.38
C ARG A 28 -1.01 -6.30 -4.40
N ASP A 29 -0.52 -5.24 -5.04
CA ASP A 29 0.92 -4.94 -5.07
C ASP A 29 1.47 -4.67 -3.66
N LEU A 30 0.81 -3.79 -2.89
CA LEU A 30 1.23 -3.49 -1.52
C LEU A 30 1.15 -4.71 -0.60
N ALA A 31 0.09 -5.52 -0.70
CA ALA A 31 0.01 -6.78 0.04
C ALA A 31 1.17 -7.72 -0.32
N SER A 32 1.56 -7.80 -1.59
CA SER A 32 2.71 -8.61 -2.03
C SER A 32 4.05 -8.11 -1.49
N GLN A 33 4.15 -6.80 -1.21
CA GLN A 33 5.30 -6.18 -0.56
C GLN A 33 5.29 -6.33 0.96
N GLY A 34 4.25 -6.93 1.55
CA GLY A 34 4.13 -7.23 2.97
C GLY A 34 3.36 -6.19 3.79
N TYR A 35 2.72 -5.21 3.14
CA TYR A 35 1.79 -4.32 3.83
C TYR A 35 0.53 -5.09 4.26
N ALA A 36 0.02 -4.76 5.45
CA ALA A 36 -1.25 -5.23 5.99
C ALA A 36 -2.31 -4.14 5.97
#